data_AF-A0ABD2X7N4-F1
#
_entry.id   AF-A0ABD2X7N4-F1
#
_cell.length_a   1.000
_cell.length_b   1.000
_cell.length_c   1.000
_cell.angle_alpha   90.00
_cell.angle_beta   90.00
_cell.angle_gamma   90.00
#
_symmetry.space_group_name_H-M   'P 1'
#
loop_
_entity.id
_entity.type
_entity.pdbx_description
1 polymer ?
#
loop_
_entity_poly.entity_id
_entity_poly.type
_entity_poly.pdbx_seq_one_letter_code
_entity_poly.pdbx_strand_id
1 'polypeptide(L)'
;MTSTQVRAYLYIYDVQQERRLPIEAYGLSRIGITTPACTIPTAALQHFAELELADSEFGTPGSVDAILGADVWSNIVLPSMIFRGGVVAQSTIFGWAITGTIKINRHN
;
A
#
# COMPACT_ATOMS: atom_id res chain seq x y z
N MET A 1 11.33 30.32 -4.03
CA MET A 1 10.47 30.12 -2.84
C MET A 1 11.06 28.98 -2.04
N THR A 2 11.61 29.26 -0.87
CA THR A 2 12.22 28.26 0.02
C THR A 2 11.10 27.39 0.59
N SER A 3 11.00 26.14 0.14
CA SER A 3 10.12 25.16 0.76
C SER A 3 10.64 24.90 2.18
N THR A 4 9.94 25.38 3.19
CA THR A 4 10.22 25.02 4.58
C THR A 4 9.82 23.56 4.76
N GLN A 5 10.81 22.67 4.81
CA GLN A 5 10.58 21.25 5.03
C GLN A 5 10.19 21.05 6.49
N VAL A 6 8.90 20.84 6.76
CA VAL A 6 8.41 20.55 8.11
C VAL A 6 8.68 19.08 8.39
N ARG A 7 9.36 18.80 9.52
CA ARG A 7 9.58 17.45 10.02
C ARG A 7 8.60 17.19 11.16
N ALA A 8 7.99 16.02 11.15
CA ALA A 8 7.10 15.55 12.20
C ALA A 8 7.55 14.15 12.65
N TYR A 9 7.25 13.82 13.90
CA TYR A 9 7.44 12.46 14.42
C TYR A 9 6.07 11.84 14.61
N LEU A 10 5.83 10.71 13.95
CA LEU A 10 4.58 9.97 14.01
C LEU A 10 4.83 8.57 14.55
N TYR A 11 3.74 7.87 14.88
CA TYR A 11 3.77 6.46 15.25
C TYR A 11 2.83 5.69 14.34
N ILE A 12 3.32 4.58 13.79
CA ILE A 12 2.46 3.53 13.26
C ILE A 12 2.09 2.61 14.43
N TYR A 13 0.80 2.34 14.58
CA TYR A 13 0.29 1.42 15.59
C TYR A 13 -0.01 0.07 14.94
N ASP A 14 0.77 -0.93 15.31
CA ASP A 14 0.53 -2.32 14.95
C ASP A 14 -0.38 -2.92 16.03
N VAL A 15 -1.67 -2.99 15.71
CA VAL A 15 -2.72 -3.45 16.64
C VAL A 15 -2.56 -4.94 16.95
N GLN A 16 -2.06 -5.73 16.00
CA GLN A 16 -1.92 -7.18 16.14
C GLN A 16 -0.81 -7.55 17.14
N GLN A 17 0.27 -6.76 17.18
CA GLN A 17 1.39 -6.96 18.10
C GLN A 17 1.42 -5.97 19.26
N GLU A 18 0.38 -5.14 19.42
CA GLU A 18 0.27 -4.10 20.44
C GLU A 18 1.54 -3.21 20.57
N ARG A 19 2.15 -2.88 19.43
CA ARG A 19 3.41 -2.12 19.39
C ARG A 19 3.29 -0.83 18.60
N ARG A 20 4.17 0.12 18.93
CA ARG A 20 4.26 1.43 18.28
C ARG A 20 5.60 1.57 17.58
N LEU A 21 5.56 1.88 16.30
CA LEU A 21 6.74 2.09 15.47
C LEU A 21 6.93 3.59 15.26
N PRO A 22 7.94 4.21 15.90
CA PRO A 22 8.25 5.62 15.65
C PRO A 22 8.76 5.81 14.23
N ILE A 23 8.27 6.83 13.54
CA ILE A 23 8.73 7.22 12.20
C ILE A 23 8.99 8.72 12.13
N GLU A 24 9.98 9.12 11.35
CA GLU A 24 10.15 10.50 10.92
C GLU A 24 9.31 10.73 9.66
N ALA A 25 8.52 11.80 9.65
CA ALA A 25 7.66 12.16 8.53
C ALA A 25 8.04 13.54 7.99
N TYR A 26 7.98 13.67 6.68
CA TYR A 26 8.27 14.91 5.97
C TYR A 26 6.97 15.50 5.42
N GLY A 27 6.65 16.71 5.87
CA GLY A 27 5.48 17.45 5.39
C GLY A 27 5.68 17.90 3.94
N LEU A 28 4.79 17.46 3.05
CA LEU A 28 4.70 17.91 1.67
C LEU A 28 3.44 18.73 1.49
N SER A 29 3.52 19.82 0.72
CA SER A 29 2.34 20.64 0.38
C SER A 29 1.33 19.90 -0.49
N ARG A 30 1.82 18.94 -1.31
CA ARG A 30 1.00 18.05 -2.13
C ARG A 30 1.78 16.80 -2.49
N ILE A 31 1.21 15.62 -2.21
CA ILE A 31 1.73 14.33 -2.71
C ILE A 31 1.33 14.14 -4.17
N GLY A 32 0.05 14.37 -4.48
CA GLY A 32 -0.42 14.39 -5.87
C GLY A 32 -0.49 13.02 -6.55
N ILE A 33 -0.53 11.94 -5.77
CA ILE A 33 -0.66 10.57 -6.25
C ILE A 33 -2.11 10.12 -6.06
N THR A 34 -2.65 9.47 -7.09
CA THR A 34 -3.93 8.77 -7.04
C THR A 34 -3.69 7.32 -7.45
N THR A 35 -4.13 6.37 -6.63
CA THR A 35 -3.95 4.94 -6.87
C THR A 35 -5.24 4.16 -6.61
N PRO A 36 -5.50 3.10 -7.39
CA PRO A 36 -4.88 2.79 -8.68
C PRO A 36 -5.14 3.90 -9.72
N ALA A 37 -4.33 3.95 -10.78
CA ALA A 37 -4.47 4.96 -11.84
C ALA A 37 -5.80 4.87 -12.61
N CYS A 38 -6.44 3.70 -12.56
CA CYS A 38 -7.78 3.44 -13.05
C CYS A 38 -8.43 2.36 -12.19
N THR A 39 -9.76 2.28 -12.24
CA THR A 39 -10.51 1.24 -11.53
C THR A 39 -10.05 -0.15 -11.96
N ILE A 40 -9.76 -1.02 -10.99
CA ILE A 40 -9.40 -2.41 -11.24
C ILE A 40 -10.70 -3.20 -11.46
N PRO A 41 -10.81 -4.00 -12.54
CA PRO A 41 -11.99 -4.82 -12.79
C PRO A 41 -12.27 -5.78 -11.62
N THR A 42 -13.54 -5.93 -11.23
CA THR A 42 -13.96 -6.83 -10.15
C THR A 42 -13.47 -8.27 -10.35
N ALA A 43 -13.43 -8.76 -11.58
CA ALA A 43 -12.90 -10.09 -11.90
C ALA A 43 -11.42 -10.26 -11.50
N ALA A 44 -10.61 -9.20 -11.59
CA ALA A 44 -9.23 -9.23 -11.11
C ALA A 44 -9.17 -9.20 -9.58
N LEU A 45 -10.05 -8.43 -8.91
CA LEU A 45 -10.14 -8.41 -7.45
C LEU A 45 -10.57 -9.75 -6.87
N GLN A 46 -11.43 -10.50 -7.58
CA GLN A 46 -11.86 -11.85 -7.18
C GLN A 46 -10.69 -12.84 -7.01
N HIS A 47 -9.54 -12.62 -7.64
CA HIS A 47 -8.36 -13.46 -7.47
C HIS A 47 -7.73 -13.39 -6.06
N PHE A 48 -8.14 -12.39 -5.28
CA PHE A 48 -7.65 -12.09 -3.93
C PHE A 48 -8.79 -11.93 -2.92
N ALA A 49 -10.00 -12.42 -3.25
CA ALA A 49 -11.20 -12.23 -2.42
C ALA A 49 -11.09 -12.87 -1.03
N GLU A 50 -10.20 -13.84 -0.85
CA GLU A 50 -9.91 -14.46 0.44
C GLU A 50 -8.91 -13.67 1.31
N LEU A 51 -8.29 -12.62 0.76
CA LEU A 51 -7.28 -11.82 1.45
C LEU A 51 -7.90 -10.55 2.02
N GLU A 52 -7.60 -10.25 3.29
CA GLU A 52 -7.87 -8.95 3.87
C GLU A 52 -6.83 -7.94 3.36
N LEU A 53 -7.18 -7.21 2.30
CA LEU A 53 -6.27 -6.26 1.66
C LEU A 53 -5.95 -5.08 2.59
N ALA A 54 -4.72 -4.59 2.49
CA ALA A 54 -4.28 -3.42 3.28
C ALA A 54 -5.03 -2.13 2.92
N ASP A 55 -5.62 -2.10 1.73
CA ASP A 55 -6.50 -1.05 1.26
C ASP A 55 -7.85 -1.68 0.91
N SER A 56 -8.88 -1.40 1.71
CA SER A 56 -10.24 -1.89 1.49
C SER A 56 -10.87 -1.36 0.20
N GLU A 57 -10.38 -0.23 -0.30
CA GLU A 57 -10.83 0.41 -1.55
C GLU A 57 -9.81 0.21 -2.69
N PHE A 58 -8.90 -0.75 -2.59
CA PHE A 58 -7.81 -1.01 -3.56
C PHE A 58 -8.23 -1.01 -5.03
N GLY A 59 -9.47 -1.41 -5.34
CA GLY A 59 -10.00 -1.42 -6.69
C GLY A 59 -10.41 -0.06 -7.26
N THR A 60 -10.47 0.98 -6.44
CA THR A 60 -11.05 2.29 -6.74
C THR A 60 -10.00 3.39 -6.62
N PRO A 61 -9.82 4.25 -7.64
CA PRO A 61 -8.86 5.35 -7.56
C PRO A 61 -9.12 6.27 -6.36
N GLY A 62 -8.16 6.33 -5.43
CA GLY A 62 -8.17 7.19 -4.24
C GLY A 62 -6.89 8.02 -4.13
N SER A 63 -6.95 9.15 -3.44
CA SER A 63 -5.77 9.98 -3.17
C SER A 63 -4.86 9.33 -2.14
N VAL A 64 -3.54 9.41 -2.33
CA VAL A 64 -2.56 8.97 -1.35
C VAL A 64 -2.23 10.11 -0.38
N ASP A 65 -2.46 9.86 0.90
CA ASP A 65 -2.20 10.84 1.98
C ASP A 65 -0.80 10.73 2.58
N ALA A 66 -0.16 9.57 2.49
CA ALA A 66 1.18 9.34 3.00
C ALA A 66 1.95 8.32 2.15
N ILE A 67 3.27 8.50 2.07
CA ILE A 67 4.19 7.54 1.46
C ILE A 67 5.11 7.04 2.59
N LEU A 68 5.14 5.73 2.79
CA LEU A 68 6.07 5.11 3.71
C LEU A 68 7.42 4.89 3.02
N GLY A 69 8.48 5.39 3.64
CA GLY A 69 9.84 5.21 3.15
C GLY A 69 10.32 3.76 3.27
N ALA A 70 11.38 3.42 2.53
CA ALA A 70 11.97 2.08 2.56
C ALA A 70 12.59 1.72 3.92
N ASP A 71 12.96 2.71 4.72
CA ASP A 71 13.41 2.60 6.11
C ASP A 71 12.30 2.06 7.04
N VAL A 72 11.04 2.27 6.69
CA VAL A 72 9.88 1.75 7.44
C VAL A 72 9.53 0.33 7.02
N TRP A 73 9.86 -0.08 5.79
CA TRP A 73 9.42 -1.34 5.17
C TRP A 73 9.71 -2.59 6.03
N SER A 74 10.95 -2.71 6.53
CA SER A 74 11.37 -3.87 7.33
C SER A 74 10.60 -4.04 8.64
N ASN A 75 9.97 -2.98 9.14
CA ASN A 75 9.17 -3.00 10.36
C ASN A 75 7.72 -3.41 10.11
N ILE A 76 7.20 -3.23 8.89
CA ILE A 76 5.79 -3.42 8.55
C ILE A 76 5.53 -4.69 7.73
N VAL A 77 6.55 -5.22 7.06
CA VAL A 77 6.44 -6.44 6.27
C VAL A 77 6.37 -7.67 7.18
N LEU A 78 5.47 -8.61 6.86
CA LEU A 78 5.31 -9.87 7.57
C LEU A 78 5.85 -11.04 6.74
N PRO A 79 6.14 -12.21 7.34
CA PRO A 79 6.81 -13.32 6.63
C PRO A 79 6.00 -13.94 5.48
N SER A 80 4.67 -13.79 5.48
CA SER A 80 3.80 -14.47 4.51
C SER A 80 3.73 -13.74 3.17
N MET A 81 3.91 -14.48 2.09
CA MET A 81 3.84 -14.00 0.72
C MET A 81 3.18 -15.05 -0.17
N ILE A 82 2.35 -14.59 -1.12
CA ILE A 82 1.66 -15.44 -2.09
C ILE A 82 2.00 -14.95 -3.49
N PHE A 83 2.35 -15.87 -4.40
CA PHE A 83 2.61 -15.56 -5.80
C PHE A 83 1.56 -16.22 -6.70
N ARG A 84 0.88 -15.42 -7.54
CA ARG A 84 -0.16 -15.89 -8.47
C ARG A 84 -0.07 -15.13 -9.79
N GLY A 85 0.25 -15.84 -10.88
CA GLY A 85 0.14 -15.28 -12.23
C GLY A 85 0.96 -14.00 -12.50
N GLY A 86 2.10 -13.80 -11.82
CA GLY A 86 2.90 -12.58 -11.95
C GLY A 86 2.48 -11.45 -11.00
N VAL A 87 1.58 -11.75 -10.06
CA VAL A 87 1.18 -10.88 -8.96
C VAL A 87 1.68 -11.46 -7.64
N VAL A 88 2.17 -10.59 -6.76
CA VAL A 88 2.63 -10.88 -5.42
C VAL A 88 1.66 -10.25 -4.43
N ALA A 89 1.10 -11.05 -3.53
CA ALA A 89 0.45 -10.57 -2.33
C ALA A 89 1.44 -10.69 -1.17
N GLN A 90 1.84 -9.57 -0.60
CA GLN A 90 2.74 -9.48 0.54
C GLN A 90 1.93 -9.16 1.78
N SER A 91 2.01 -10.00 2.82
CA SER A 91 1.39 -9.69 4.10
C SER A 91 2.17 -8.56 4.80
N THR A 92 1.43 -7.61 5.36
CA THR A 92 1.97 -6.49 6.14
C THR A 92 1.12 -6.29 7.39
N ILE A 93 1.59 -5.48 8.34
CA ILE A 93 0.81 -5.12 9.54
C ILE A 93 -0.50 -4.37 9.21
N PHE A 94 -0.66 -3.86 7.98
CA PHE A 94 -1.86 -3.18 7.51
C PHE A 94 -2.86 -4.12 6.83
N GLY A 95 -2.47 -5.36 6.54
CA GLY A 95 -3.18 -6.28 5.64
C GLY A 95 -2.32 -6.71 4.46
N TRP A 96 -2.92 -7.35 3.45
CA TRP A 96 -2.22 -7.83 2.27
C TRP A 96 -2.03 -6.73 1.23
N ALA A 97 -0.78 -6.42 0.89
CA ALA A 97 -0.41 -5.50 -0.19
C ALA A 97 -0.23 -6.27 -1.51
N ILE A 98 -0.91 -5.85 -2.56
CA ILE A 98 -0.85 -6.50 -3.88
C ILE A 98 0.06 -5.71 -4.80
N THR A 99 1.04 -6.38 -5.42
CA THR A 99 1.96 -5.79 -6.39
C THR A 99 2.12 -6.70 -7.59
N GLY A 100 2.28 -6.15 -8.79
CA GLY A 100 2.51 -6.94 -9.99
C GLY A 100 1.91 -6.33 -11.23
N THR A 101 1.91 -7.11 -12.32
CA THR A 101 1.32 -6.69 -13.59
C THR A 101 0.15 -7.59 -13.92
N ILE A 102 -0.98 -6.98 -14.27
CA ILE A 102 -2.13 -7.73 -14.78
C ILE A 102 -1.92 -7.87 -16.28
N LYS A 103 -1.73 -9.09 -16.78
CA LYS A 103 -1.80 -9.37 -18.21
C LYS A 103 -3.25 -9.28 -18.64
N ILE A 104 -3.66 -8.13 -19.17
CA ILE A 104 -4.96 -8.00 -19.83
C ILE A 104 -4.84 -8.75 -21.15
N ASN A 105 -5.35 -9.98 -21.22
CA ASN A 105 -5.50 -10.68 -22.49
C ASN A 105 -6.52 -9.90 -23.31
N ARG A 106 -6.02 -9.05 -24.22
CA ARG A 106 -6.84 -8.48 -25.28
C ARG A 106 -7.15 -9.63 -26.24
N HIS A 107 -8.32 -10.24 -26.08
CA HIS A 107 -8.88 -11.06 -27.16
C HIS A 107 -9.12 -10.13 -28.35
N ASN A 108 -8.39 -10.40 -29.43
CA ASN A 108 -8.59 -9.83 -30.75
C ASN A 108 -9.29 -10.89 -31.60
#